data_AF-A0A965BLC2-F1
#
_entry.id   AF-A0A965BLC2-F1
#
_cell.length_a   1.000
_cell.length_b   1.000
_cell.length_c   1.000
_cell.angle_alpha   90.00
_cell.angle_beta   90.00
_cell.angle_gamma   90.00
#
_symmetry.space_group_name_H-M   'P 1'
#
loop_
_entity.id
_entity.type
_entity.pdbx_description
1 polymer ?
#
loop_
_entity_poly.entity_id
_entity_poly.type
_entity_poly.pdbx_seq_one_letter_code
_entity_poly.pdbx_strand_id
1 'polypeptide(L)'
;MSHHKLVEKRISYLVAISLVILLAFAVRLVDIQGVRAAGLANKAENELTKESVIMAPRGAITDINGTEFARSVSAYRILVDQAIVDHPKELAELAAPILDLDQDWLEAQLIGERRYVVISQAVKPEVWRKLEAAIDSYNEEVAKGGNKLAKRLMGFFAERIYVREYPEGELAAAVIGFINRAGVGAAGLEYSMNSTLSGVDGLYTYSNAAGTIIPGT
;
A
#
# COMPACT_ATOMS: atom_id res chain seq x y z
N MET A 1 -3.14 -43.63 -60.93
CA MET A 1 -2.11 -43.09 -60.01
C MET A 1 -2.32 -43.78 -58.66
N SER A 2 -1.38 -44.61 -58.19
CA SER A 2 -1.57 -45.46 -56.99
C SER A 2 -1.96 -44.62 -55.77
N HIS A 3 -2.95 -45.08 -55.00
CA HIS A 3 -3.47 -44.43 -53.79
C HIS A 3 -2.35 -43.99 -52.82
N HIS A 4 -1.25 -44.75 -52.75
CA HIS A 4 -0.08 -44.42 -51.93
C HIS A 4 0.59 -43.10 -52.33
N LYS A 5 0.72 -42.79 -53.63
CA LYS A 5 1.37 -41.55 -54.11
C LYS A 5 0.54 -40.29 -53.81
N LEU A 6 -0.78 -40.42 -53.69
CA LEU A 6 -1.68 -39.32 -53.31
C LEU A 6 -1.60 -39.05 -51.80
N VAL A 7 -1.48 -40.08 -50.98
CA VAL A 7 -1.32 -39.97 -49.52
C VAL A 7 0.04 -39.35 -49.17
N GLU A 8 1.14 -39.80 -49.79
CA GLU A 8 2.48 -39.22 -49.58
C GLU A 8 2.55 -37.73 -49.92
N LYS A 9 1.92 -37.31 -51.03
CA LYS A 9 1.84 -35.89 -51.41
C LYS A 9 1.08 -35.08 -50.36
N ARG A 10 -0.05 -35.59 -49.84
CA ARG A 10 -0.84 -34.90 -48.80
C ARG A 10 -0.09 -34.77 -47.49
N ILE A 11 0.61 -35.83 -47.06
CA ILE A 11 1.47 -35.79 -45.86
C ILE A 11 2.59 -34.77 -46.05
N SER A 12 3.25 -34.76 -47.22
CA SER A 12 4.32 -33.80 -47.51
C SER A 12 3.84 -32.34 -47.48
N TYR A 13 2.64 -32.07 -48.01
CA TYR A 13 2.03 -30.73 -47.90
C TYR A 13 1.70 -30.35 -46.47
N LEU A 14 1.15 -31.27 -45.67
CA LEU A 14 0.86 -31.00 -44.25
C LEU A 14 2.14 -30.74 -43.45
N VAL A 15 3.19 -31.52 -43.69
CA VAL A 15 4.52 -31.32 -43.08
C VAL A 15 5.12 -29.98 -43.50
N ALA A 16 5.04 -29.62 -44.78
CA ALA A 16 5.54 -28.34 -45.27
C ALA A 16 4.79 -27.15 -44.64
N ILE A 17 3.46 -27.22 -44.56
CA ILE A 17 2.64 -26.18 -43.91
C ILE A 17 2.99 -26.08 -42.42
N SER A 18 3.12 -27.22 -41.74
CA SER A 18 3.54 -27.27 -40.33
C SER A 18 4.92 -26.64 -40.11
N LEU A 19 5.88 -26.90 -40.99
CA LEU A 19 7.22 -26.31 -40.95
C LEU A 19 7.19 -24.79 -41.13
N VAL A 20 6.37 -24.29 -42.06
CA VAL A 20 6.21 -22.84 -42.27
C VAL A 20 5.61 -22.17 -41.03
N ILE A 21 4.62 -22.80 -40.39
CA ILE A 21 4.03 -22.30 -39.14
C ILE A 21 5.07 -22.28 -38.01
N LEU A 22 5.86 -23.35 -37.85
CA LEU A 22 6.94 -23.40 -36.87
C LEU A 22 8.00 -22.31 -37.10
N LEU A 23 8.35 -22.06 -38.36
CA LEU A 23 9.29 -20.99 -38.71
C LEU A 23 8.73 -19.61 -38.33
N ALA A 24 7.44 -19.37 -38.58
CA ALA A 24 6.79 -18.12 -38.18
C ALA A 24 6.83 -17.90 -36.66
N PHE A 25 6.61 -18.95 -35.86
CA PHE A 25 6.76 -18.89 -34.40
C PHE A 25 8.20 -18.62 -33.97
N ALA A 26 9.19 -19.24 -34.63
CA ALA A 26 10.60 -19.00 -34.33
C ALA A 26 11.01 -17.53 -34.59
N VAL A 27 10.59 -16.95 -35.72
CA VAL A 27 10.81 -15.53 -36.03
C VAL A 27 10.14 -14.64 -34.99
N ARG A 28 8.89 -14.94 -34.62
CA ARG A 28 8.18 -14.18 -33.59
C ARG A 28 8.88 -14.24 -32.23
N LEU A 29 9.47 -15.38 -31.89
CA LEU A 29 10.20 -15.57 -30.65
C LEU A 29 11.48 -14.72 -30.62
N VAL A 30 12.23 -14.66 -31.72
CA VAL A 30 13.42 -13.79 -31.85
C VAL A 30 13.05 -12.30 -31.81
N ASP A 31 11.95 -11.89 -32.43
CA ASP A 31 11.46 -10.50 -32.35
C ASP A 31 11.13 -10.10 -30.89
N ILE A 32 10.44 -10.96 -30.14
CA ILE A 32 10.06 -10.68 -28.75
C ILE A 32 11.28 -10.70 -27.82
N GLN A 33 12.12 -11.74 -27.90
CA GLN A 33 13.22 -11.97 -26.95
C GLN A 33 14.53 -11.28 -27.33
N GLY A 34 14.75 -10.99 -28.61
CA GLY A 34 15.98 -10.36 -29.10
C GLY A 34 15.80 -8.88 -29.37
N VAL A 35 14.81 -8.52 -30.18
CA VAL A 35 14.65 -7.13 -30.67
C VAL A 35 13.89 -6.26 -29.67
N ARG A 36 12.77 -6.76 -29.15
CA ARG A 36 11.86 -6.01 -28.27
C ARG A 36 12.07 -6.26 -26.78
N ALA A 37 12.99 -7.15 -26.41
CA ALA A 37 13.15 -7.59 -25.03
C ALA A 37 13.41 -6.42 -24.07
N ALA A 38 14.32 -5.51 -24.41
CA ALA A 38 14.62 -4.36 -23.56
C ALA A 38 13.41 -3.43 -23.37
N GLY A 39 12.66 -3.16 -24.44
CA GLY A 39 11.46 -2.31 -24.36
C GLY A 39 10.31 -2.95 -23.58
N LEU A 40 10.13 -4.27 -23.72
CA LEU A 40 9.14 -5.04 -22.97
C LEU A 40 9.52 -5.16 -21.50
N ALA A 41 10.81 -5.38 -21.20
CA ALA A 41 11.33 -5.43 -19.84
C ALA A 41 11.16 -4.07 -19.12
N ASN A 42 11.53 -2.96 -19.77
CA ASN A 42 11.34 -1.62 -19.19
C ASN A 42 9.86 -1.29 -18.97
N LYS A 43 8.98 -1.72 -19.89
CA LYS A 43 7.54 -1.54 -19.71
C LYS A 43 7.02 -2.37 -18.53
N ALA A 44 7.49 -3.60 -18.37
CA ALA A 44 7.13 -4.44 -17.24
C ALA A 44 7.61 -3.82 -15.92
N GLU A 45 8.86 -3.34 -15.88
CA GLU A 45 9.44 -2.65 -14.72
C GLU A 45 8.58 -1.45 -14.32
N ASN A 46 8.33 -0.52 -15.24
CA ASN A 46 7.55 0.70 -14.93
C ASN A 46 6.11 0.43 -14.46
N GLU A 47 5.50 -0.69 -14.88
CA GLU A 47 4.17 -1.07 -14.41
C GLU A 47 4.21 -1.66 -12.99
N LEU A 48 5.28 -2.38 -12.66
CA LEU A 48 5.49 -3.02 -11.36
C LEU A 48 6.01 -2.04 -10.31
N THR A 49 6.94 -1.16 -10.67
CA THR A 49 7.59 -0.20 -9.78
C THR A 49 6.58 0.87 -9.33
N LYS A 50 6.38 0.96 -8.02
CA LYS A 50 5.62 2.00 -7.34
C LYS A 50 6.51 2.72 -6.35
N GLU A 51 6.30 4.02 -6.24
CA GLU A 51 6.98 4.86 -5.27
C GLU A 51 6.00 5.25 -4.15
N SER A 52 6.50 5.26 -2.92
CA SER A 52 5.80 5.79 -1.75
C SER A 52 6.74 6.69 -0.96
N VAL A 53 6.19 7.79 -0.46
CA VAL A 53 6.95 8.76 0.34
C VAL A 53 7.06 8.24 1.77
N ILE A 54 8.27 8.19 2.30
CA ILE A 54 8.51 8.00 3.73
C ILE A 54 8.65 9.38 4.34
N MET A 55 7.61 9.82 5.04
CA MET A 55 7.62 11.11 5.73
C MET A 55 8.79 11.21 6.71
N ALA A 56 9.52 12.33 6.70
CA ALA A 56 10.54 12.61 7.69
C ALA A 56 9.91 13.06 9.02
N PRO A 57 10.42 12.59 10.17
CA PRO A 57 10.04 13.17 11.44
C PRO A 57 10.56 14.61 11.51
N ARG A 58 9.68 15.52 11.93
CA ARG A 58 10.04 16.92 12.12
C ARG A 58 10.95 17.08 13.35
N GLY A 59 11.98 17.93 13.25
CA GLY A 59 12.97 18.14 14.30
C GLY A 59 12.37 18.55 15.64
N ALA A 60 12.95 18.08 16.75
CA ALA A 60 12.52 18.46 18.09
C ALA A 60 12.94 19.91 18.41
N ILE A 61 12.11 20.64 19.15
CA ILE A 61 12.46 21.94 19.73
C ILE A 61 12.69 21.72 21.22
N THR A 62 13.89 22.05 21.70
CA THR A 62 14.29 21.84 23.10
C THR A 62 14.73 23.14 23.77
N ASP A 63 14.72 23.18 25.10
CA ASP A 63 15.48 24.17 25.84
C ASP A 63 16.99 23.87 25.84
N ILE A 64 17.75 24.71 26.55
CA ILE A 64 19.18 24.55 26.78
C ILE A 64 19.56 23.29 27.57
N ASN A 65 18.61 22.71 28.32
CA ASN A 65 18.82 21.50 29.13
C ASN A 65 18.39 20.23 28.38
N GLY A 66 17.82 20.35 27.18
CA GLY A 66 17.33 19.24 26.36
C GLY A 66 15.87 18.83 26.62
N THR A 67 15.11 19.59 27.41
CA THR A 67 13.67 19.36 27.61
C THR A 67 12.91 19.69 26.34
N GLU A 68 12.12 18.75 25.83
CA GLU A 68 11.37 18.90 24.57
C GLU A 68 10.08 19.73 24.74
N PHE A 69 9.99 20.84 24.01
CA PHE A 69 8.79 21.68 23.92
C PHE A 69 7.92 21.34 22.72
N ALA A 70 8.51 20.76 21.68
CA ALA A 70 7.79 20.22 20.53
C ALA A 70 8.54 18.99 19.99
N ARG A 71 7.81 17.90 19.78
CA ARG A 71 8.38 16.65 19.27
C ARG A 71 7.47 15.98 18.26
N SER A 72 8.06 15.19 17.38
CA SER A 72 7.32 14.36 16.43
C SER A 72 7.19 12.94 16.95
N VAL A 73 5.95 12.53 17.20
CA VAL A 73 5.63 11.18 17.67
C VAL A 73 5.14 10.32 16.52
N SER A 74 5.57 9.06 16.51
CA SER A 74 5.11 8.09 15.51
C SER A 74 3.63 7.78 15.72
N ALA A 75 2.86 7.84 14.63
CA ALA A 75 1.45 7.49 14.61
C ALA A 75 1.11 6.75 13.30
N TYR A 76 -0.09 6.20 13.25
CA TYR A 76 -0.63 5.63 12.01
C TYR A 76 -1.90 6.36 11.61
N ARG A 77 -2.03 6.64 10.31
CA ARG A 77 -3.31 6.98 9.71
C ARG A 77 -3.97 5.69 9.28
N ILE A 78 -5.19 5.44 9.77
CA ILE A 78 -5.95 4.24 9.45
C ILE A 78 -6.80 4.50 8.22
N LEU A 79 -6.62 3.62 7.24
CA LEU A 79 -7.21 3.68 5.92
C LEU A 79 -8.04 2.42 5.67
N VAL A 80 -9.04 2.54 4.79
CA VAL A 80 -9.80 1.40 4.27
C VAL A 80 -9.81 1.43 2.75
N ASP A 81 -9.54 0.29 2.14
CA ASP A 81 -9.90 -0.01 0.75
C ASP A 81 -11.25 -0.75 0.75
N GLN A 82 -12.32 -0.03 0.42
CA GLN A 82 -13.67 -0.57 0.41
C GLN A 82 -13.86 -1.65 -0.66
N ALA A 83 -13.05 -1.66 -1.73
CA ALA A 83 -13.20 -2.58 -2.85
C ALA A 83 -12.80 -4.03 -2.51
N ILE A 84 -12.14 -4.24 -1.37
CA ILE A 84 -11.73 -5.56 -0.89
C ILE A 84 -12.38 -5.93 0.45
N VAL A 85 -13.30 -5.11 0.95
CA VAL A 85 -14.06 -5.42 2.17
C VAL A 85 -15.23 -6.34 1.80
N ASP A 86 -15.15 -7.60 2.23
CA ASP A 86 -16.20 -8.59 1.96
C ASP A 86 -17.31 -8.58 3.02
N HIS A 87 -16.95 -8.38 4.30
CA HIS A 87 -17.84 -8.52 5.47
C HIS A 87 -17.78 -7.25 6.33
N PRO A 88 -18.42 -6.14 5.89
CA PRO A 88 -18.27 -4.84 6.54
C PRO A 88 -18.83 -4.81 7.97
N LYS A 89 -19.92 -5.55 8.24
CA LYS A 89 -20.53 -5.59 9.56
C LYS A 89 -19.63 -6.28 10.59
N GLU A 90 -19.18 -7.50 10.28
CA GLU A 90 -18.26 -8.26 11.15
C GLU A 90 -16.94 -7.52 11.34
N LEU A 91 -16.44 -6.85 10.29
CA LEU A 91 -15.25 -6.03 10.37
C LEU A 91 -15.44 -4.81 11.28
N ALA A 92 -16.59 -4.14 11.20
CA ALA A 92 -16.92 -3.01 12.07
C ALA A 92 -17.08 -3.45 13.53
N GLU A 93 -17.79 -4.55 13.79
CA GLU A 93 -17.95 -5.15 15.12
C GLU A 93 -16.61 -5.44 15.80
N LEU A 94 -15.63 -5.94 15.03
CA LEU A 94 -14.28 -6.22 15.52
C LEU A 94 -13.45 -4.94 15.74
N ALA A 95 -13.49 -4.01 14.78
CA ALA A 95 -12.58 -2.88 14.73
C ALA A 95 -13.04 -1.67 15.56
N ALA A 96 -14.34 -1.42 15.66
CA ALA A 96 -14.93 -0.29 16.39
C ALA A 96 -14.43 -0.14 17.84
N PRO A 97 -14.43 -1.20 18.69
CA PRO A 97 -13.94 -1.06 20.07
C PRO A 97 -12.42 -0.84 20.17
N ILE A 98 -11.64 -1.26 19.16
CA ILE A 98 -10.20 -1.06 19.14
C ILE A 98 -9.85 0.37 18.73
N LEU A 99 -10.61 0.90 17.77
CA LEU A 99 -10.43 2.26 17.25
C LEU A 99 -11.14 3.34 18.07
N ASP A 100 -11.94 2.94 19.07
CA ASP A 100 -12.79 3.82 19.88
C ASP A 100 -13.76 4.64 19.00
N LEU A 101 -14.44 3.93 18.09
CA LEU A 101 -15.38 4.50 17.12
C LEU A 101 -16.79 3.91 17.29
N ASP A 102 -17.78 4.65 16.85
CA ASP A 102 -19.15 4.14 16.72
C ASP A 102 -19.21 3.04 15.65
N GLN A 103 -19.83 1.91 15.98
CA GLN A 103 -19.87 0.74 15.11
C GLN A 103 -20.70 1.00 13.85
N ASP A 104 -21.88 1.61 13.98
CA ASP A 104 -22.79 1.86 12.87
C ASP A 104 -22.17 2.85 11.88
N TRP A 105 -21.51 3.90 12.40
CA TRP A 105 -20.73 4.82 11.59
C TRP A 105 -19.59 4.11 10.84
N LEU A 106 -18.83 3.26 11.53
CA LEU A 106 -17.70 2.56 10.92
C LEU A 106 -18.19 1.61 9.82
N GLU A 107 -19.23 0.82 10.06
CA GLU A 107 -19.85 -0.06 9.06
C GLU A 107 -20.23 0.74 7.79
N ALA A 108 -20.87 1.90 7.96
CA ALA A 108 -21.21 2.77 6.84
C ALA A 108 -19.98 3.29 6.07
N GLN A 109 -18.84 3.53 6.75
CA GLN A 109 -17.59 3.92 6.10
C GLN A 109 -16.87 2.75 5.39
N LEU A 110 -17.17 1.51 5.76
CA LEU A 110 -16.58 0.32 5.13
C LEU A 110 -17.26 -0.03 3.79
N ILE A 111 -18.49 0.41 3.57
CA ILE A 111 -19.27 0.11 2.37
C ILE A 111 -18.97 1.12 1.26
N GLY A 112 -18.56 0.63 0.09
CA GLY A 112 -18.40 1.42 -1.13
C GLY A 112 -17.35 0.85 -2.08
N GLU A 113 -16.88 1.68 -3.01
CA GLU A 113 -15.90 1.29 -4.03
C GLU A 113 -14.57 2.07 -3.94
N ARG A 114 -14.44 2.94 -2.92
CA ARG A 114 -13.24 3.78 -2.78
C ARG A 114 -12.10 2.98 -2.21
N ARG A 115 -10.95 3.04 -2.87
CA ARG A 115 -9.72 2.38 -2.43
C ARG A 115 -8.94 3.12 -1.35
N TYR A 116 -9.33 4.36 -1.05
CA TYR A 116 -8.68 5.19 -0.05
C TYR A 116 -9.73 5.96 0.74
N VAL A 117 -10.12 5.43 1.89
CA VAL A 117 -11.00 6.09 2.86
C VAL A 117 -10.27 6.23 4.18
N VAL A 118 -10.12 7.46 4.67
CA VAL A 118 -9.46 7.69 5.96
C VAL A 118 -10.46 7.51 7.09
N ILE A 119 -10.25 6.49 7.92
CA ILE A 119 -11.09 6.20 9.09
C ILE A 119 -10.59 6.97 10.32
N SER A 120 -9.28 7.00 10.52
CA SER A 120 -8.67 7.78 11.61
C SER A 120 -7.42 8.49 11.12
N GLN A 121 -7.33 9.79 11.44
CA GLN A 121 -6.20 10.63 11.00
C GLN A 121 -4.90 10.27 11.69
N ALA A 122 -4.97 9.88 12.96
CA ALA A 122 -3.81 9.52 13.76
C ALA A 122 -4.22 8.62 14.94
N VAL A 123 -3.67 7.42 14.97
CA VAL A 123 -3.76 6.49 16.11
C VAL A 123 -2.37 6.13 16.61
N LYS A 124 -2.28 5.77 17.90
CA LYS A 124 -1.04 5.26 18.47
C LYS A 124 -0.63 3.95 17.79
N PRO A 125 0.68 3.66 17.64
CA PRO A 125 1.17 2.38 17.11
C PRO A 125 0.58 1.15 17.79
N GLU A 126 0.30 1.24 19.09
CA GLU A 126 -0.34 0.17 19.84
C GLU A 126 -1.75 -0.16 19.34
N VAL A 127 -2.55 0.85 18.97
CA VAL A 127 -3.92 0.66 18.48
C VAL A 127 -3.90 -0.07 17.15
N TRP A 128 -3.03 0.34 16.22
CA TRP A 128 -2.85 -0.36 14.96
C TRP A 128 -2.45 -1.82 15.16
N ARG A 129 -1.44 -2.08 16.01
CA ARG A 129 -1.00 -3.45 16.30
C ARG A 129 -2.11 -4.32 16.92
N LYS A 130 -2.96 -3.74 17.76
CA LYS A 130 -4.13 -4.45 18.32
C LYS A 130 -5.16 -4.79 17.23
N LEU A 131 -5.43 -3.85 16.31
CA LEU A 131 -6.34 -4.07 15.20
C LEU A 131 -5.84 -5.17 14.26
N GLU A 132 -4.57 -5.08 13.85
CA GLU A 132 -3.90 -6.07 13.00
C GLU A 132 -3.94 -7.46 13.65
N ALA A 133 -3.53 -7.57 14.91
CA ALA A 133 -3.56 -8.84 15.64
C ALA A 133 -4.98 -9.41 15.78
N ALA A 134 -6.00 -8.56 15.96
CA ALA A 134 -7.39 -9.01 16.06
C ALA A 134 -7.91 -9.58 14.73
N ILE A 135 -7.60 -8.91 13.61
CA ILE A 135 -7.96 -9.36 12.26
C ILE A 135 -7.23 -10.67 11.93
N ASP A 136 -5.94 -10.76 12.24
CA ASP A 136 -5.14 -11.97 12.00
C ASP A 136 -5.67 -13.14 12.82
N SER A 137 -5.92 -12.95 14.11
CA SER A 137 -6.48 -13.98 14.99
C SER A 137 -7.84 -14.48 14.47
N TYR A 138 -8.72 -13.57 14.04
CA TYR A 138 -10.01 -13.93 13.45
C TYR A 138 -9.82 -14.76 12.17
N ASN A 139 -8.93 -14.32 11.28
CA ASN A 139 -8.65 -14.99 10.02
C ASN A 139 -8.00 -16.37 10.20
N GLU A 140 -7.16 -16.55 11.21
CA GLU A 140 -6.57 -17.84 11.59
C GLU A 140 -7.64 -18.84 12.05
N GLU A 141 -8.59 -18.41 12.88
CA GLU A 141 -9.70 -19.25 13.33
C GLU A 141 -10.61 -19.66 12.16
N VAL A 142 -10.94 -18.72 11.27
CA VAL A 142 -11.71 -19.03 10.05
C VAL A 142 -10.98 -20.01 9.13
N ALA A 143 -9.66 -19.93 9.02
CA ALA A 143 -8.86 -20.82 8.19
C ALA A 143 -8.83 -22.28 8.68
N LYS A 144 -9.07 -22.52 9.97
CA LYS A 144 -9.22 -23.87 10.55
C LYS A 144 -10.55 -24.52 10.15
N GLY A 145 -11.57 -23.71 9.84
CA GLY A 145 -12.85 -24.16 9.30
C GLY A 145 -12.76 -24.59 7.84
N GLY A 146 -13.62 -25.52 7.41
CA GLY A 146 -13.58 -26.08 6.05
C GLY A 146 -13.83 -25.09 4.90
N ASN A 147 -14.29 -23.85 5.20
CA ASN A 147 -14.55 -22.80 4.21
C ASN A 147 -13.55 -21.63 4.37
N LYS A 148 -12.32 -21.85 3.90
CA LYS A 148 -11.12 -21.06 4.25
C LYS A 148 -11.07 -19.61 3.70
N LEU A 149 -11.89 -19.28 2.71
CA LEU A 149 -11.86 -17.97 2.03
C LEU A 149 -13.14 -17.15 2.22
N ALA A 150 -14.28 -17.79 2.47
CA ALA A 150 -15.57 -17.10 2.40
C ALA A 150 -15.84 -16.12 3.56
N LYS A 151 -15.03 -16.12 4.61
CA LYS A 151 -15.23 -15.28 5.81
C LYS A 151 -13.98 -14.53 6.26
N ARG A 152 -12.98 -14.34 5.40
CA ARG A 152 -11.79 -13.58 5.82
C ARG A 152 -12.14 -12.10 5.93
N LEU A 153 -11.60 -11.44 6.95
CA LEU A 153 -11.69 -10.00 7.13
C LEU A 153 -10.44 -9.34 6.57
N MET A 154 -10.63 -8.33 5.74
CA MET A 154 -9.57 -7.49 5.19
C MET A 154 -10.12 -6.13 4.78
N GLY A 155 -9.23 -5.20 4.46
CA GLY A 155 -9.60 -3.87 3.98
C GLY A 155 -8.93 -2.72 4.74
N PHE A 156 -8.52 -2.93 5.99
CA PHE A 156 -7.76 -1.93 6.74
C PHE A 156 -6.28 -1.89 6.32
N PHE A 157 -5.78 -0.68 6.15
CA PHE A 157 -4.37 -0.38 5.92
C PHE A 157 -3.92 0.73 6.88
N ALA A 158 -2.61 0.78 7.13
CA ALA A 158 -2.02 1.82 7.94
C ALA A 158 -0.90 2.53 7.19
N GLU A 159 -0.99 3.85 7.13
CA GLU A 159 0.07 4.72 6.65
C GLU A 159 0.84 5.24 7.86
N ARG A 160 2.17 5.01 7.88
CA ARG A 160 3.03 5.53 8.94
C ARG A 160 3.14 7.05 8.78
N ILE A 161 2.81 7.78 9.83
CA ILE A 161 2.87 9.24 9.86
C ILE A 161 3.52 9.71 11.15
N TYR A 162 3.76 11.02 11.24
CA TYR A 162 4.17 11.68 12.47
C TYR A 162 3.10 12.70 12.89
N VAL A 163 2.80 12.73 14.18
CA VAL A 163 1.99 13.78 14.80
C VAL A 163 2.90 14.69 15.60
N ARG A 164 2.61 15.99 15.57
CA ARG A 164 3.33 16.97 16.38
C ARG A 164 2.70 17.08 17.76
N GLU A 165 3.49 16.82 18.80
CA GLU A 165 3.10 16.91 20.19
C GLU A 165 3.83 18.07 20.87
N TYR A 166 3.11 18.83 21.71
CA TYR A 166 3.63 19.97 22.47
C TYR A 166 3.45 19.68 23.97
N PRO A 167 4.43 19.07 24.65
CA PRO A 167 4.27 18.61 26.04
C PRO A 167 3.88 19.72 27.03
N GLU A 168 4.44 20.92 26.86
CA GLU A 168 4.18 22.09 27.72
C GLU A 168 2.90 22.86 27.34
N GLY A 169 2.19 22.41 26.29
CA GLY A 169 0.92 22.98 25.86
C GLY A 169 0.93 24.51 25.73
N GLU A 170 0.05 25.16 26.48
CA GLU A 170 -0.18 26.61 26.39
C GLU A 170 1.00 27.46 26.89
N LEU A 171 1.82 26.94 27.80
CA LEU A 171 2.90 27.71 28.45
C LEU A 171 3.89 28.28 27.42
N ALA A 172 4.20 27.50 26.39
CA ALA A 172 5.15 27.86 25.35
C ALA A 172 4.50 28.15 23.99
N ALA A 173 3.17 28.03 23.87
CA ALA A 173 2.46 28.09 22.60
C ALA A 173 2.69 29.40 21.82
N ALA A 174 2.81 30.54 22.51
CA ALA A 174 3.04 31.84 21.87
C ALA A 174 4.41 31.93 21.18
N VAL A 175 5.43 31.27 21.73
CA VAL A 175 6.80 31.29 21.18
C VAL A 175 7.01 30.13 20.22
N ILE A 176 6.64 28.92 20.61
CA ILE A 176 6.81 27.70 19.82
C ILE A 176 5.91 27.75 18.58
N GLY A 177 4.65 28.13 18.73
CA GLY A 177 3.65 28.09 17.67
C GLY A 177 3.09 26.69 17.44
N PHE A 178 2.55 26.46 16.24
CA PHE A 178 1.91 25.21 15.85
C PHE A 178 2.11 24.88 14.37
N ILE A 179 1.74 23.66 13.97
CA ILE A 179 1.71 23.22 12.58
C ILE A 179 0.28 23.13 12.06
N ASN A 180 0.09 23.30 10.75
CA ASN A 180 -1.18 23.04 10.10
C ASN A 180 -1.36 21.53 9.80
N ARG A 181 -2.52 21.17 9.24
CA ARG A 181 -2.85 19.78 8.86
C ARG A 181 -1.90 19.19 7.81
N ALA A 182 -1.20 20.03 7.04
CA ALA A 182 -0.22 19.60 6.04
C ALA A 182 1.18 19.36 6.65
N GLY A 183 1.36 19.50 7.97
CA GLY A 183 2.67 19.32 8.62
C GLY A 183 3.58 20.55 8.56
N VAL A 184 3.10 21.67 8.02
CA VAL A 184 3.88 22.90 7.85
C VAL A 184 3.66 23.80 9.07
N GLY A 185 4.75 24.30 9.65
CA GLY A 185 4.71 25.27 10.74
C GLY A 185 3.95 26.52 10.29
N ALA A 186 2.98 26.95 11.10
CA ALA A 186 2.03 28.01 10.77
C ALA A 186 2.16 29.24 11.69
N ALA A 187 2.84 29.12 12.83
CA ALA A 187 3.14 30.22 13.74
C ALA A 187 4.46 30.01 14.48
N GLY A 188 4.97 31.06 15.14
CA GLY A 188 6.09 30.98 16.09
C GLY A 188 7.39 30.41 15.50
N LEU A 189 8.16 29.74 16.36
CA LEU A 189 9.38 29.03 15.96
C LEU A 189 9.10 27.95 14.91
N GLU A 190 7.96 27.25 15.00
CA GLU A 190 7.56 26.25 14.00
C GLU A 190 7.50 26.85 12.58
N TYR A 191 6.95 28.06 12.42
CA TYR A 191 6.92 28.75 11.13
C TYR A 191 8.30 29.23 10.69
N SER A 192 9.00 29.95 11.58
CA SER A 192 10.29 30.59 11.25
C SER A 192 11.41 29.60 10.93
N MET A 193 11.35 28.40 11.54
CA MET A 193 12.38 27.35 11.38
C MET A 193 11.91 26.20 10.49
N ASN A 194 10.86 26.39 9.68
CA ASN A 194 10.30 25.35 8.81
C ASN A 194 11.37 24.59 8.01
N SER A 195 12.31 25.31 7.39
CA SER A 195 13.38 24.72 6.57
C SER A 195 14.36 23.84 7.35
N THR A 196 14.55 24.13 8.63
CA THR A 196 15.45 23.36 9.50
C THR A 196 14.72 22.19 10.14
N LEU A 197 13.45 22.40 10.51
CA LEU A 197 12.64 21.42 11.22
C LEU A 197 12.03 20.37 10.31
N SER A 198 11.73 20.67 9.04
CA SER A 198 10.99 19.76 8.15
C SER A 198 11.69 18.44 7.86
N GLY A 199 13.02 18.39 7.96
CA GLY A 199 13.79 17.26 7.44
C GLY A 199 13.64 17.11 5.93
N VAL A 200 14.00 15.93 5.43
CA VAL A 200 13.88 15.55 4.02
C VAL A 200 13.18 14.20 3.94
N ASP A 201 12.01 14.17 3.30
CA ASP A 201 11.26 12.93 3.12
C ASP A 201 12.09 11.91 2.34
N GLY A 202 12.01 10.66 2.78
CA GLY A 202 12.59 9.52 2.08
C GLY A 202 11.68 9.03 0.96
N LEU A 203 12.24 8.17 0.11
CA LEU A 203 11.50 7.48 -0.94
C LEU A 203 11.63 5.97 -0.73
N TYR A 204 10.50 5.28 -0.77
CA TYR A 204 10.43 3.82 -0.78
C TYR A 204 9.88 3.36 -2.11
N THR A 205 10.73 2.70 -2.89
CA THR A 205 10.34 2.06 -4.14
C THR A 205 10.02 0.59 -3.85
N TYR A 206 8.92 0.10 -4.40
CA TYR A 206 8.51 -1.29 -4.27
C TYR A 206 7.82 -1.79 -5.53
N SER A 207 7.91 -3.08 -5.81
CA SER A 207 7.09 -3.71 -6.84
C SER A 207 5.76 -4.19 -6.26
N ASN A 208 4.66 -4.06 -7.00
CA ASN A 208 3.39 -4.68 -6.64
C ASN A 208 2.87 -5.67 -7.68
N ALA A 209 2.17 -6.71 -7.23
CA ALA A 209 1.42 -7.62 -8.08
C ALA A 209 0.00 -7.76 -7.52
N ALA A 210 -1.01 -7.44 -8.35
CA ALA A 210 -2.42 -7.49 -7.96
C ALA A 210 -2.77 -6.74 -6.66
N GLY A 211 -2.05 -5.65 -6.35
CA GLY A 211 -2.27 -4.82 -5.14
C GLY A 211 -1.42 -5.22 -3.93
N THR A 212 -0.71 -6.35 -3.97
CA THR A 212 0.18 -6.78 -2.89
C THR A 212 1.63 -6.37 -3.18
N ILE A 213 2.30 -5.78 -2.19
CA ILE A 213 3.73 -5.43 -2.25
C ILE A 213 4.57 -6.71 -2.30
N ILE A 214 5.52 -6.77 -3.22
CA ILE A 214 6.50 -7.86 -3.32
C ILE A 214 7.70 -7.54 -2.40
N PRO A 215 7.94 -8.33 -1.35
CA PRO A 215 9.06 -8.07 -0.43
C PRO A 215 10.42 -8.17 -1.13
N GLY A 216 11.33 -7.24 -0.81
CA GLY A 216 12.73 -7.29 -1.27
C GLY A 216 12.97 -6.82 -2.70
N THR A 217 12.02 -6.10 -3.29
CA THR A 217 12.18 -5.38 -4.55
C THR A 217 12.60 -3.94 -4.34
#